data_AF-A0A368KQK8-F1
#
_entry.id   AF-A0A368KQK8-F1
#
_cell.length_a   1.000
_cell.length_b   1.000
_cell.length_c   1.000
_cell.angle_alpha   90.00
_cell.angle_beta   90.00
_cell.angle_gamma   90.00
#
_symmetry.space_group_name_H-M   'P 1'
#
loop_
_entity.id
_entity.type
_entity.pdbx_description
1 polymer ?
#
loop_
_entity_poly.entity_id
_entity_poly.type
_entity_poly.pdbx_seq_one_letter_code
_entity_poly.pdbx_strand_id
1 'polypeptide(L)'
;MSVIDNIGLNALKKCYQDIELHETPQEGDVTFTYHTYRGIFFWSIQDEHRVATTPEDALKLLKRLLHFNLTRGMLTLGMIFVPFLALGNYVAQKRSISKQIAASTNNS
;
A
#
# COMPACT_ATOMS: atom_id res chain seq x y z
N MET A 1 -12.19 -5.24 -21.39
CA MET A 1 -11.13 -5.08 -20.38
C MET A 1 -9.87 -5.69 -20.95
N SER A 2 -8.81 -4.90 -21.14
CA SER A 2 -7.59 -5.33 -21.86
C SER A 2 -6.76 -6.28 -20.99
N VAL A 3 -6.01 -7.21 -21.60
CA VAL A 3 -5.07 -8.11 -20.90
C VAL A 3 -4.03 -7.31 -20.10
N ILE A 4 -3.67 -6.12 -20.59
CA ILE A 4 -2.73 -5.19 -19.98
C ILE A 4 -3.25 -4.69 -18.62
N ASP A 5 -4.58 -4.52 -18.48
CA ASP A 5 -5.23 -4.04 -17.25
C ASP A 5 -5.16 -5.05 -16.10
N ASN A 6 -4.73 -6.29 -16.35
CA ASN A 6 -4.68 -7.37 -15.35
C ASN A 6 -3.25 -7.71 -14.89
N ILE A 7 -2.21 -7.14 -15.50
CA ILE A 7 -0.83 -7.46 -15.14
C ILE A 7 -0.58 -6.99 -13.70
N GLY A 8 -0.07 -7.91 -12.87
CA GLY A 8 0.19 -7.67 -11.46
C GLY A 8 -1.04 -7.66 -10.56
N LEU A 9 -2.27 -7.71 -11.10
CA LEU A 9 -3.51 -7.61 -10.30
C LEU A 9 -3.64 -8.74 -9.29
N ASN A 10 -3.31 -9.97 -9.67
CA ASN A 10 -3.35 -11.11 -8.74
C ASN A 10 -2.29 -11.00 -7.64
N ALA A 11 -1.11 -10.46 -7.96
CA ALA A 11 -0.08 -10.22 -6.95
C ALA A 11 -0.47 -9.09 -5.99
N LEU A 12 -1.16 -8.06 -6.49
CA LEU A 12 -1.72 -6.98 -5.66
C LEU A 12 -2.82 -7.50 -4.74
N LYS A 13 -3.74 -8.32 -5.25
CA LYS A 13 -4.79 -8.98 -4.43
C LYS A 13 -4.18 -9.81 -3.29
N LYS A 14 -3.05 -10.50 -3.53
CA LYS A 14 -2.35 -11.25 -2.49
C LYS A 14 -1.80 -10.38 -1.35
N CYS A 15 -1.55 -9.08 -1.57
CA CYS A 15 -1.12 -8.19 -0.49
C CYS A 15 -2.19 -8.08 0.62
N TYR A 16 -3.46 -8.18 0.23
CA TYR A 16 -4.64 -8.08 1.11
C TYR A 16 -5.08 -9.41 1.73
N GLN A 17 -4.40 -10.52 1.41
CA GLN A 17 -4.76 -11.81 1.97
C GLN A 17 -4.53 -11.80 3.49
N ASP A 18 -5.53 -12.23 4.27
CA ASP A 18 -5.49 -12.24 5.74
C ASP A 18 -5.26 -10.83 6.33
N ILE A 19 -5.90 -9.82 5.73
CA ILE A 19 -5.99 -8.45 6.23
C ILE A 19 -7.47 -8.13 6.41
N GLU A 20 -7.84 -7.70 7.61
CA GLU A 20 -9.21 -7.24 7.88
C GLU A 20 -9.35 -5.76 7.51
N LEU A 21 -10.11 -5.47 6.46
CA LEU A 21 -10.37 -4.09 6.04
C LEU A 21 -11.69 -3.61 6.63
N HIS A 22 -11.69 -2.42 7.20
CA HIS A 22 -12.92 -1.75 7.63
C HIS A 22 -13.34 -0.72 6.60
N GLU A 23 -14.62 -0.75 6.19
CA GLU A 23 -15.18 0.22 5.24
C GLU A 23 -15.20 1.64 5.84
N THR A 24 -15.38 1.72 7.16
CA THR A 24 -15.34 2.95 7.94
C THR A 24 -14.38 2.79 9.11
N PRO A 25 -13.57 3.80 9.47
CA PRO A 25 -12.67 3.73 10.62
C PRO A 25 -13.44 3.41 11.91
N GLN A 26 -13.01 2.34 12.59
CA GLN A 26 -13.50 1.93 13.90
C GLN A 26 -12.59 2.45 15.02
N GLU A 27 -13.04 2.31 16.27
CA GLU A 27 -12.21 2.67 17.42
C GLU A 27 -10.95 1.79 17.47
N GLY A 28 -9.78 2.41 17.65
CA GLY A 28 -8.49 1.73 17.65
C GLY A 28 -7.89 1.47 16.26
N ASP A 29 -8.63 1.74 15.17
CA ASP A 29 -8.08 1.66 13.82
C ASP A 29 -7.04 2.73 13.54
N VAL A 30 -6.19 2.42 12.58
CA VAL A 30 -5.35 3.40 11.91
C VAL A 30 -5.73 3.49 10.44
N THR A 31 -5.50 4.67 9.88
CA THR A 31 -5.75 4.92 8.45
C THR A 31 -4.47 5.29 7.73
N PHE A 32 -4.35 4.82 6.49
CA PHE A 32 -3.29 5.27 5.59
C PHE A 32 -3.76 5.29 4.14
N THR A 33 -3.08 6.10 3.33
CA THR A 33 -3.24 6.11 1.88
C THR A 33 -1.92 5.74 1.22
N TYR A 34 -1.93 4.74 0.35
CA TYR A 34 -0.72 4.28 -0.34
C TYR A 34 -0.97 4.10 -1.83
N HIS A 35 0.07 4.32 -2.64
CA HIS A 35 -0.02 4.16 -4.09
C HIS A 35 0.80 2.96 -4.54
N THR A 36 0.21 2.11 -5.38
CA THR A 36 0.94 1.06 -6.10
C THR A 36 0.99 1.31 -7.58
N TYR A 37 2.05 0.82 -8.21
CA TYR A 37 2.29 1.00 -9.63
C TYR A 37 2.43 -0.37 -10.28
N ARG A 38 1.67 -0.63 -11.35
CA ARG A 38 1.71 -1.88 -12.12
C ARG A 38 1.61 -1.60 -13.60
N GLY A 39 2.19 -2.46 -14.43
CA GLY A 39 2.16 -2.32 -15.88
C GLY A 39 3.36 -2.96 -16.56
N ILE A 40 3.58 -2.64 -17.84
CA ILE A 40 4.69 -3.14 -18.65
C ILE A 40 5.24 -2.03 -19.56
N PHE A 41 6.56 -1.98 -19.72
CA PHE A 41 7.25 -1.03 -20.61
C PHE A 41 6.73 0.41 -20.42
N PHE A 42 6.03 0.98 -21.41
CA PHE A 42 5.53 2.37 -21.40
C PHE A 42 4.19 2.58 -20.68
N TRP A 43 3.49 1.51 -20.32
CA TRP A 43 2.17 1.61 -19.69
C TRP A 43 2.28 1.31 -18.21
N SER A 44 1.88 2.27 -17.37
CA SER A 44 1.73 2.08 -15.93
C SER A 44 0.35 2.54 -15.48
N ILE A 45 -0.22 1.80 -14.54
CA ILE A 45 -1.43 2.13 -13.82
C ILE A 45 -1.01 2.44 -12.39
N GLN A 46 -1.47 3.58 -11.89
CA GLN A 46 -1.36 3.95 -10.49
C GLN A 46 -2.69 3.59 -9.80
N ASP A 47 -2.62 2.72 -8.80
CA ASP A 47 -3.74 2.37 -7.94
C ASP A 47 -3.57 3.06 -6.57
N GLU A 48 -4.60 3.76 -6.10
CA GLU A 48 -4.66 4.37 -4.76
C GLU A 48 -5.40 3.44 -3.80
N HIS A 49 -4.78 3.19 -2.64
CA HIS A 49 -5.31 2.34 -1.58
C HIS A 49 -5.61 3.19 -0.36
N ARG A 50 -6.89 3.42 -0.08
CA ARG A 50 -7.35 4.04 1.16
C ARG A 50 -7.74 2.92 2.12
N VAL A 51 -7.04 2.83 3.23
CA VAL A 51 -7.17 1.70 4.16
C VAL A 51 -7.51 2.21 5.55
N ALA A 52 -8.50 1.57 6.18
CA ALA A 52 -8.77 1.61 7.61
C ALA A 52 -8.72 0.17 8.14
N THR A 53 -7.91 -0.07 9.16
CA THR A 53 -7.63 -1.42 9.70
C THR A 53 -6.93 -1.31 11.05
N THR A 54 -6.82 -2.44 11.76
CA THR A 54 -6.00 -2.55 12.97
C THR A 54 -4.53 -2.15 12.72
N PRO A 55 -3.81 -1.64 13.75
CA PRO A 55 -2.40 -1.26 13.63
C PRO A 55 -1.46 -2.34 13.06
N GLU A 56 -1.67 -3.60 13.46
CA GLU A 56 -0.84 -4.72 13.03
C GLU A 56 -1.00 -4.96 11.53
N ASP A 57 -2.26 -5.05 11.08
CA ASP A 57 -2.58 -5.28 9.68
C ASP A 57 -2.21 -4.09 8.80
N ALA A 58 -2.29 -2.86 9.30
CA ALA A 58 -1.85 -1.69 8.58
C ALA A 58 -0.35 -1.75 8.24
N LEU A 59 0.49 -2.08 9.22
CA LEU A 59 1.93 -2.20 9.02
C LEU A 59 2.29 -3.38 8.12
N LYS A 60 1.60 -4.51 8.28
CA LYS A 60 1.76 -5.72 7.46
C LYS A 60 1.39 -5.43 6.00
N LEU A 61 0.23 -4.82 5.75
CA LEU A 61 -0.23 -4.45 4.42
C LEU A 61 0.70 -3.41 3.78
N LEU A 62 1.07 -2.36 4.51
CA LEU A 62 1.97 -1.31 4.01
C LEU A 62 3.32 -1.90 3.54
N LYS A 63 3.88 -2.87 4.29
CA LYS A 63 5.11 -3.58 3.89
C LYS A 63 4.90 -4.44 2.64
N ARG A 64 3.76 -5.13 2.52
CA ARG A 64 3.42 -5.95 1.35
C ARG A 64 3.22 -5.10 0.10
N LEU A 65 2.57 -3.93 0.21
CA LEU A 65 2.39 -2.99 -0.91
C LEU A 65 3.73 -2.37 -1.36
N LEU A 66 4.62 -2.05 -0.41
CA LEU A 66 5.99 -1.65 -0.76
C LEU A 66 6.72 -2.77 -1.53
N HIS A 67 6.67 -4.00 -1.02
CA HIS A 67 7.30 -5.13 -1.69
C HIS A 67 6.72 -5.37 -3.09
N PHE A 68 5.41 -5.19 -3.26
CA PHE A 68 4.77 -5.22 -4.56
C PHE A 68 5.36 -4.15 -5.51
N ASN A 69 5.46 -2.90 -5.07
CA ASN A 69 6.08 -1.84 -5.88
C ASN A 69 7.54 -2.15 -6.24
N LEU A 70 8.31 -2.70 -5.31
CA LEU A 70 9.72 -3.05 -5.53
C LEU A 70 9.92 -4.31 -6.37
N THR A 71 8.91 -5.18 -6.52
CA THR A 71 9.04 -6.41 -7.33
C THR A 71 8.36 -6.31 -8.68
N ARG A 72 7.24 -5.58 -8.75
CA ARG A 72 6.40 -5.44 -9.96
C ARG A 72 6.51 -4.06 -10.59
N GLY A 73 6.71 -3.01 -9.81
CA GLY A 73 6.96 -1.66 -10.33
C GLY A 73 8.28 -1.55 -11.11
N MET A 74 9.25 -2.41 -10.78
CA MET A 74 10.53 -2.56 -11.49
C MET A 74 10.41 -3.15 -12.91
N LEU A 75 9.24 -3.68 -13.31
CA LEU A 75 9.01 -4.21 -14.66
C LEU A 75 8.45 -3.14 -15.63
N THR A 76 8.34 -1.89 -15.17
CA THR A 76 7.87 -0.73 -15.96
C THR A 76 9.04 0.21 -16.30
N LEU A 77 8.96 1.03 -17.36
CA LEU A 77 9.98 2.06 -17.68
C LEU A 77 10.16 3.10 -16.55
N GLY A 78 9.24 3.16 -15.57
CA GLY A 78 9.40 3.90 -14.32
C GLY A 78 10.45 3.33 -13.35
N MET A 79 11.21 2.32 -13.79
CA MET A 79 12.23 1.53 -13.10
C MET A 79 13.10 2.30 -12.11
N ILE A 80 13.45 3.55 -12.39
CA ILE A 80 14.30 4.34 -11.51
C ILE A 80 13.46 5.09 -10.46
N PHE A 81 12.37 5.75 -10.84
CA PHE A 81 11.65 6.66 -9.94
C PHE A 81 10.63 5.96 -9.04
N VAL A 82 10.00 4.87 -9.51
CA VAL A 82 8.96 4.16 -8.75
C VAL A 82 9.48 3.62 -7.41
N PRO A 83 10.68 3.00 -7.32
CA PRO A 83 11.24 2.58 -6.03
C PRO A 83 11.43 3.72 -5.04
N PHE A 84 11.93 4.89 -5.48
CA PHE A 84 12.14 6.04 -4.61
C PHE A 84 10.81 6.63 -4.11
N LEU A 85 9.82 6.77 -5.00
CA LEU A 85 8.49 7.26 -4.63
C LEU A 85 7.78 6.29 -3.67
N ALA A 86 7.84 4.98 -3.95
CA ALA A 86 7.25 3.95 -3.11
C ALA A 86 7.89 3.92 -1.72
N LEU A 87 9.23 4.04 -1.64
CA LEU A 87 9.94 4.05 -0.37
C LEU A 87 9.67 5.33 0.43
N GLY A 88 9.65 6.50 -0.22
CA GLY A 88 9.30 7.77 0.41
C GLY A 88 7.88 7.75 0.99
N ASN A 89 6.91 7.27 0.21
CA ASN A 89 5.54 7.09 0.68
C ASN A 89 5.47 6.08 1.82
N TYR A 90 6.24 4.99 1.76
CA TYR A 90 6.27 3.99 2.82
C TYR A 90 6.77 4.57 4.14
N VAL A 91 7.88 5.32 4.11
CA VAL A 91 8.43 5.96 5.32
C VAL A 91 7.43 6.98 5.88
N ALA A 92 6.80 7.78 5.02
CA ALA A 92 5.80 8.76 5.43
C ALA A 92 4.59 8.10 6.11
N GLN A 93 3.99 7.08 5.48
CA GLN A 93 2.82 6.38 6.02
C GLN A 93 3.16 5.57 7.26
N LYS A 94 4.33 4.92 7.31
CA LYS A 94 4.78 4.20 8.51
C LYS A 94 4.90 5.16 9.70
N ARG A 95 5.47 6.36 9.49
CA ARG A 95 5.54 7.39 10.53
C ARG A 95 4.16 7.89 10.95
N SER A 96 3.24 8.05 9.99
CA SER A 96 1.84 8.42 10.26
C SER A 96 1.14 7.37 11.15
N ILE A 97 1.21 6.09 10.78
CA ILE A 97 0.64 4.97 11.54
C ILE A 97 1.23 4.94 12.95
N SER A 98 2.55 5.04 13.11
CA SER A 98 3.17 5.05 14.44
C SER A 98 2.69 6.21 15.32
N LYS A 99 2.43 7.38 14.74
CA LYS A 99 1.85 8.51 15.48
C LYS A 99 0.40 8.26 15.88
N GLN A 100 -0.40 7.67 15.00
CA GLN A 100 -1.78 7.30 15.30
C GLN A 100 -1.85 6.28 16.45
N ILE A 101 -1.01 5.23 16.40
CA ILE A 101 -0.90 4.24 17.48
C ILE A 101 -0.59 4.93 18.82
N ALA A 102 0.43 5.79 18.84
CA ALA A 102 0.82 6.50 20.07
C ALA A 102 -0.28 7.43 20.60
N ALA A 103 -1.04 8.09 19.70
CA ALA A 103 -2.17 8.92 20.09
C ALA A 103 -3.33 8.09 20.68
N SER A 104 -3.63 6.93 20.11
CA SER A 104 -4.67 6.03 20.61
C SER A 104 -4.33 5.45 21.98
N THR A 105 -3.06 5.13 22.23
CA THR A 105 -2.59 4.64 23.55
C THR A 105 -2.70 5.69 24.65
N ASN A 106 -2.60 6.99 24.33
CA ASN A 106 -2.68 8.07 25.33
C ASN A 106 -4.13 8.48 25.68
N ASN A 107 -5.11 8.02 24.91
CA ASN A 107 -6.53 8.34 25.11
C ASN A 107 -7.32 7.20 25.75
N SER A 108 -6.65 6.08 26.10
CA SER A 108 -7.22 4.92 26.82
C SER A 108 -6.77 4.94 28.28
#